data_AF-A6N130-F1
#
_entry.id   AF-A6N130-F1
#
_cell.length_a   1.000
_cell.length_b   1.000
_cell.length_c   1.000
_cell.angle_alpha   90.00
_cell.angle_beta   90.00
_cell.angle_gamma   90.00
#
_symmetry.space_group_name_H-M   'P 1'
#
loop_
_entity.id
_entity.type
_entity.pdbx_description
1 polymer ?
#
loop_
_entity_poly.entity_id
_entity_poly.type
_entity_poly.pdbx_seq_one_letter_code
_entity_poly.pdbx_strand_id
1 'polypeptide(L)'
;GRVQLLEIAQVPDEHVNEFKSIEKFKIFNTNNLWVNLKAIKRLVEAEALKMEIIPNPKEVDGVKVLQLETAAGAAIRFFEKAIGINVPRSRFLPVKATSDLLLVQSDLYTLVDGFVIRNPARTNPSNPSIELGPEFKKVANFLARFKSIPSIV
;
A
#
# COMPACT_ATOMS: atom_id res chain seq x y z
N GLY A 1 0.81 17.08 20.62
CA GLY A 1 0.00 16.34 19.63
C GLY A 1 0.45 14.89 19.59
N ARG A 2 -0.39 13.99 19.08
CA ARG A 2 -0.02 12.59 18.79
C ARG A 2 0.02 12.39 17.27
N VAL A 3 0.91 11.51 16.79
CA VAL A 3 0.91 11.11 15.38
C VAL A 3 -0.33 10.27 15.08
N GLN A 4 -0.93 10.46 13.91
CA GLN A 4 -2.09 9.71 13.43
C GLN A 4 -1.98 9.47 11.92
N LEU A 5 -2.59 8.39 11.45
CA LEU A 5 -2.77 8.14 10.03
C LEU A 5 -3.97 8.96 9.53
N LEU A 6 -3.80 9.62 8.39
CA LEU A 6 -4.87 10.31 7.69
C LEU A 6 -5.08 9.61 6.34
N GLU A 7 -6.27 9.05 6.15
CA GLU A 7 -6.71 8.38 4.93
C GLU A 7 -7.61 9.32 4.12
N ILE A 8 -7.64 9.14 2.79
CA ILE A 8 -8.44 9.99 1.90
C ILE A 8 -9.93 9.99 2.27
N ALA A 9 -10.45 8.88 2.79
CA ALA A 9 -11.84 8.75 3.23
C ALA A 9 -12.20 9.66 4.42
N GLN A 10 -11.20 10.24 5.10
CA GLN A 10 -11.36 11.16 6.23
C GLN A 10 -11.20 12.63 5.81
N VAL A 11 -10.85 12.88 4.55
CA VAL A 11 -10.58 14.23 4.03
C VAL A 11 -11.84 14.76 3.35
N PRO A 12 -12.39 15.91 3.79
CA PRO A 12 -13.50 16.57 3.09
C PRO A 12 -13.16 16.85 1.62
N ASP A 13 -14.15 16.75 0.74
CA ASP A 13 -13.97 16.85 -0.72
C ASP A 13 -13.21 18.13 -1.15
N GLU A 14 -13.49 19.25 -0.49
CA GLU A 14 -12.85 20.55 -0.71
C GLU A 14 -11.32 20.56 -0.45
N HIS A 15 -10.82 19.65 0.39
CA HIS A 15 -9.41 19.55 0.76
C HIS A 15 -8.67 18.37 0.09
N VAL A 16 -9.35 17.57 -0.74
CA VAL A 16 -8.76 16.39 -1.38
C VAL A 16 -7.55 16.74 -2.25
N ASN A 17 -7.61 17.87 -2.97
CA ASN A 17 -6.50 18.32 -3.82
C ASN A 17 -5.26 18.68 -3.00
N GLU A 18 -5.45 19.27 -1.82
CA GLU A 18 -4.37 19.59 -0.90
C GLU A 18 -3.77 18.32 -0.29
N PHE A 19 -4.61 17.35 0.06
CA PHE A 19 -4.17 16.05 0.59
C PHE A 19 -3.34 15.26 -0.42
N LYS A 20 -3.70 15.31 -1.71
CA LYS A 20 -2.94 14.67 -2.80
C LYS A 20 -1.64 15.41 -3.16
N SER A 21 -1.41 16.60 -2.64
CA SER A 21 -0.20 17.36 -2.92
C SER A 21 1.02 16.76 -2.20
N ILE A 22 1.97 16.26 -2.98
CA ILE A 22 3.26 15.77 -2.49
C ILE A 22 4.12 16.88 -1.87
N GLU A 23 3.78 18.16 -2.10
CA GLU A 23 4.47 19.29 -1.46
C GLU A 23 4.03 19.48 0.00
N LYS A 24 2.74 19.23 0.28
CA LYS A 24 2.16 19.31 1.63
C LYS A 24 2.39 18.02 2.42
N PHE A 25 2.05 16.88 1.82
CA PHE A 25 2.18 15.57 2.42
C PHE A 25 3.31 14.79 1.73
N LYS A 26 4.52 14.94 2.25
CA LYS A 26 5.77 14.41 1.66
C LYS A 26 6.04 12.93 1.96
N ILE A 27 5.25 12.33 2.85
CA ILE A 27 5.42 10.94 3.29
C ILE A 27 4.09 10.21 3.17
N PHE A 28 4.15 8.90 2.95
CA PHE A 28 2.99 8.03 2.92
C PHE A 28 3.29 6.71 3.65
N ASN A 29 2.26 6.02 4.10
CA ASN A 29 2.40 4.77 4.84
C ASN A 29 2.75 3.62 3.88
N THR A 30 3.82 2.88 4.19
CA THR A 30 4.20 1.65 3.45
C THR A 30 3.48 0.40 3.96
N ASN A 31 2.77 0.52 5.07
CA ASN A 31 2.15 -0.56 5.85
C ASN A 31 3.15 -1.60 6.41
N ASN A 32 4.44 -1.26 6.44
CA ASN A 32 5.47 -1.99 7.18
C ASN A 32 5.46 -1.53 8.64
N LEU A 33 4.77 -2.26 9.53
CA LEU A 33 4.54 -1.86 10.92
C LEU A 33 5.30 -2.75 11.89
N TRP A 34 6.01 -2.13 12.84
CA TRP A 34 6.70 -2.81 13.94
C TRP A 34 6.05 -2.40 15.25
N VAL A 35 5.49 -3.37 15.98
CA VAL A 35 4.63 -3.09 17.13
C VAL A 35 5.04 -3.93 18.34
N ASN A 36 5.12 -3.29 19.50
CA ASN A 36 5.42 -3.97 20.76
C ASN A 36 4.24 -4.82 21.24
N LEU A 37 4.44 -6.13 21.39
CA LEU A 37 3.35 -7.06 21.77
C LEU A 37 2.77 -6.80 23.17
N LYS A 38 3.57 -6.34 24.13
CA LYS A 38 3.06 -5.98 25.48
C LYS A 38 2.13 -4.77 25.41
N ALA A 39 2.45 -3.80 24.56
CA ALA A 39 1.60 -2.65 24.31
C ALA A 39 0.29 -3.06 23.60
N ILE A 40 0.35 -3.97 22.62
CA ILE A 40 -0.85 -4.54 21.99
C ILE A 40 -1.76 -5.18 23.05
N LYS A 41 -1.22 -6.10 23.86
CA LYS A 41 -1.98 -6.79 24.92
C LYS A 41 -2.71 -5.79 25.81
N ARG A 42 -1.98 -4.81 26.36
CA ARG A 42 -2.56 -3.77 27.24
C ARG A 42 -3.68 -2.98 26.56
N LEU A 43 -3.47 -2.54 25.32
CA LEU A 43 -4.44 -1.72 24.60
C LEU A 43 -5.69 -2.50 24.19
N VAL A 44 -5.53 -3.77 23.81
CA VAL A 44 -6.65 -4.64 23.45
C VAL A 44 -7.46 -5.03 24.69
N GLU A 45 -6.82 -5.45 25.77
CA GLU A 45 -7.51 -5.83 27.03
C GLU A 45 -8.26 -4.66 27.67
N ALA A 46 -7.74 -3.44 27.51
CA ALA A 46 -8.41 -2.22 27.96
C ALA A 46 -9.43 -1.66 26.96
N GLU A 47 -9.69 -2.34 25.84
CA GLU A 47 -10.54 -1.88 24.73
C GLU A 47 -10.23 -0.46 24.23
N ALA A 48 -8.95 -0.05 24.31
CA ALA A 48 -8.50 1.31 24.08
C ALA A 48 -8.34 1.65 22.58
N LEU A 49 -8.35 0.66 21.69
CA LEU A 49 -8.18 0.84 20.24
C LEU A 49 -9.49 1.30 19.56
N LYS A 50 -9.84 2.56 19.73
CA LYS A 50 -11.03 3.17 19.09
C LYS A 50 -10.67 3.71 17.69
N MET A 51 -10.32 2.83 16.75
CA MET A 51 -9.93 3.22 15.39
C MET A 51 -11.11 3.81 14.59
N GLU A 52 -10.81 4.67 13.62
CA GLU A 52 -11.81 5.18 12.69
C GLU A 52 -12.38 4.05 11.83
N ILE A 53 -13.71 4.06 11.70
CA ILE A 53 -14.42 3.15 10.82
C ILE A 53 -14.31 3.66 9.39
N ILE A 54 -13.86 2.78 8.50
CA ILE A 54 -13.80 3.03 7.06
C ILE A 54 -15.01 2.35 6.43
N PRO A 55 -16.03 3.09 5.99
CA PRO A 55 -17.12 2.55 5.20
C PRO A 55 -16.62 2.23 3.79
N ASN A 56 -16.75 0.97 3.36
CA ASN A 56 -16.39 0.53 2.01
C ASN A 56 -17.66 0.04 1.29
N PRO A 57 -18.34 0.92 0.52
CA PRO A 57 -19.50 0.54 -0.27
C PRO A 57 -19.13 -0.52 -1.30
N LYS A 58 -19.85 -1.64 -1.31
CA LYS A 58 -19.68 -2.72 -2.27
C LYS A 58 -21.01 -3.16 -2.86
N GLU A 59 -20.92 -3.88 -3.96
CA GLU A 59 -22.03 -4.63 -4.53
C GLU A 59 -21.68 -6.11 -4.50
N VAL A 60 -22.55 -6.92 -3.90
CA VAL A 60 -22.40 -8.37 -3.82
C VAL A 60 -23.69 -8.96 -4.36
N ASP A 61 -23.59 -9.73 -5.45
CA ASP A 61 -24.73 -10.37 -6.11
C ASP A 61 -25.88 -9.40 -6.44
N GLY A 62 -25.54 -8.18 -6.89
CA GLY A 62 -26.50 -7.12 -7.23
C GLY A 62 -27.06 -6.35 -6.03
N VAL A 63 -26.66 -6.68 -4.80
CA VAL A 63 -27.09 -6.00 -3.58
C VAL A 63 -26.03 -5.03 -3.12
N LYS A 64 -26.40 -3.76 -2.92
CA LYS A 64 -25.53 -2.76 -2.31
C LYS A 64 -25.36 -3.06 -0.83
N VAL A 65 -24.12 -3.22 -0.40
CA VAL A 65 -23.73 -3.52 0.98
C VAL A 65 -22.67 -2.54 1.46
N LEU A 66 -22.55 -2.39 2.78
CA LEU A 66 -21.50 -1.61 3.41
C LEU A 66 -20.56 -2.54 4.16
N GLN A 67 -19.31 -2.63 3.72
CA GLN A 67 -18.28 -3.35 4.46
C GLN A 67 -17.59 -2.35 5.41
N LEU A 68 -17.64 -2.63 6.72
CA LEU A 68 -16.98 -1.81 7.72
C LEU A 68 -15.57 -2.34 7.98
N GLU A 69 -14.57 -1.48 7.79
CA GLU A 69 -13.17 -1.83 7.94
C GLU A 69 -12.49 -0.88 8.93
N THR A 70 -11.31 -1.28 9.40
CA THR A 70 -10.38 -0.39 10.10
C THR A 70 -8.97 -0.60 9.55
N ALA A 71 -8.15 0.45 9.57
CA ALA A 71 -6.76 0.36 9.13
C ALA A 71 -5.83 0.09 10.33
N ALA A 72 -4.98 -0.93 10.23
CA ALA A 72 -3.99 -1.23 11.27
C ALA A 72 -3.08 -0.02 11.59
N GLY A 73 -2.70 0.76 10.57
CA GLY A 73 -1.90 1.97 10.74
C GLY A 73 -2.61 3.09 11.53
N ALA A 74 -3.94 3.15 11.54
CA ALA A 74 -4.69 4.11 12.35
C ALA A 74 -4.52 3.88 13.86
N ALA A 75 -4.10 2.67 14.25
CA ALA A 75 -3.84 2.36 15.65
C ALA A 75 -2.66 3.17 16.25
N ILE A 76 -1.78 3.74 15.42
CA ILE A 76 -0.55 4.45 15.85
C ILE A 76 -0.80 5.51 16.94
N ARG A 77 -1.96 6.20 16.90
CA ARG A 77 -2.33 7.25 17.87
C ARG A 77 -2.57 6.75 19.31
N PHE A 78 -2.80 5.45 19.48
CA PHE A 78 -3.05 4.81 20.77
C PHE A 78 -1.77 4.30 21.43
N PHE A 79 -0.66 4.20 20.69
CA PHE A 79 0.61 3.75 21.22
C PHE A 79 1.41 4.92 21.79
N GLU A 80 1.95 4.73 22.98
CA GLU A 80 2.95 5.64 23.54
C GLU A 80 4.27 5.50 22.78
N LYS A 81 4.98 6.62 22.60
CA LYS A 81 6.29 6.67 21.91
C LYS A 81 6.24 6.15 20.47
N ALA A 82 5.10 6.26 19.81
CA ALA A 82 4.97 5.91 18.40
C ALA A 82 5.78 6.87 17.50
N ILE A 83 6.44 6.32 16.48
CA ILE A 83 7.28 7.06 15.53
C ILE A 83 7.03 6.58 14.10
N GLY A 84 7.35 7.44 13.13
CA GLY A 84 7.53 7.06 11.73
C GLY A 84 9.02 7.01 11.38
N ILE A 85 9.42 6.10 10.50
CA ILE A 85 10.78 6.00 9.98
C ILE A 85 10.70 6.13 8.46
N ASN A 86 11.44 7.09 7.90
CA ASN A 86 11.56 7.21 6.45
C ASN A 86 12.51 6.13 5.93
N VAL A 87 12.04 5.32 4.98
CA VAL A 87 12.79 4.18 4.44
C VAL A 87 12.97 4.35 2.93
N PRO A 88 14.03 3.79 2.33
CA PRO A 88 14.18 3.82 0.89
C PRO A 88 13.02 3.08 0.20
N ARG A 89 12.67 3.52 -1.02
CA ARG A 89 11.59 2.93 -1.82
C ARG A 89 11.77 1.43 -2.07
N SER A 90 13.00 0.91 -1.98
CA SER A 90 13.30 -0.53 -2.06
C SER A 90 12.58 -1.38 -1.00
N ARG A 91 12.12 -0.79 0.11
CA ARG A 91 11.29 -1.49 1.12
C ARG A 91 9.79 -1.43 0.84
N PHE A 92 9.38 -0.84 -0.28
CA PHE A 92 7.98 -0.69 -0.67
C PHE A 92 7.79 -1.05 -2.15
N LEU A 93 7.49 -2.33 -2.38
CA LEU A 93 7.22 -2.91 -3.70
C LEU A 93 5.82 -3.55 -3.70
N PRO A 94 4.74 -2.76 -3.63
CA PRO A 94 3.38 -3.29 -3.59
C PRO A 94 2.96 -3.84 -4.96
N VAL A 95 2.06 -4.82 -4.94
CA VAL A 95 1.35 -5.30 -6.14
C VAL A 95 -0.14 -5.02 -5.97
N LYS A 96 -0.64 -3.95 -6.61
CA LYS A 96 -2.04 -3.51 -6.53
C LYS A 96 -2.81 -3.74 -7.82
N ALA A 97 -2.12 -3.64 -8.95
CA ALA A 97 -2.64 -3.95 -10.27
C ALA A 97 -1.70 -4.92 -11.01
N THR A 98 -2.16 -5.44 -12.16
CA THR A 98 -1.34 -6.31 -13.00
C THR A 98 -0.16 -5.57 -13.66
N SER A 99 -0.21 -4.23 -13.75
CA SER A 99 0.95 -3.41 -14.09
C SER A 99 2.07 -3.52 -13.05
N ASP A 100 1.73 -3.53 -11.76
CA ASP A 100 2.70 -3.77 -10.68
C ASP A 100 3.22 -5.20 -10.70
N LEU A 101 2.36 -6.17 -11.05
CA LEU A 101 2.77 -7.57 -11.21
C LEU A 101 3.81 -7.71 -12.33
N LEU A 102 3.62 -7.00 -13.45
CA LEU A 102 4.60 -6.97 -14.53
C LEU A 102 5.96 -6.44 -14.07
N LEU A 103 5.97 -5.38 -13.25
CA LEU A 103 7.20 -4.83 -12.69
C LEU A 103 7.98 -5.90 -11.90
N VAL A 104 7.33 -6.59 -10.96
CA VAL A 104 8.02 -7.57 -10.09
C VAL A 104 8.37 -8.88 -10.78
N GLN A 105 7.70 -9.22 -11.89
CA GLN A 105 8.02 -10.39 -12.71
C GLN A 105 9.08 -10.13 -13.78
N SER A 106 9.32 -8.86 -14.14
CA SER A 106 10.29 -8.49 -15.16
C SER A 106 11.74 -8.59 -14.69
N ASP A 107 12.66 -8.45 -15.64
CA ASP A 107 14.09 -8.33 -15.40
C ASP A 107 14.53 -7.02 -14.74
N LEU A 108 13.61 -6.12 -14.36
CA LEU A 108 13.90 -5.03 -13.41
C LEU A 108 14.36 -5.56 -12.06
N TYR A 109 13.97 -6.79 -11.72
CA TYR A 109 14.34 -7.44 -10.48
C TYR A 109 14.94 -8.82 -10.76
N THR A 110 15.78 -9.27 -9.84
CA THR A 110 16.32 -10.62 -9.78
C THR A 110 15.82 -11.29 -8.50
N LEU A 111 15.75 -12.63 -8.52
CA LEU A 111 15.44 -13.42 -7.33
C LEU A 111 16.73 -14.01 -6.78
N VAL A 112 17.12 -13.58 -5.58
CA VAL A 112 18.33 -14.06 -4.89
C VAL A 112 17.91 -14.51 -3.50
N ASP A 113 18.07 -15.80 -3.20
CA ASP A 113 17.73 -16.39 -1.89
C ASP A 113 16.31 -16.05 -1.39
N GLY A 114 15.35 -15.99 -2.30
CA GLY A 114 13.94 -15.64 -1.99
C GLY A 114 13.66 -14.13 -1.90
N PHE A 115 14.67 -13.27 -2.05
CA PHE A 115 14.51 -11.82 -2.10
C PHE A 115 14.36 -11.33 -3.54
N VAL A 116 13.37 -10.46 -3.76
CA VAL A 116 13.22 -9.68 -4.99
C VAL A 116 14.14 -8.48 -4.90
N ILE A 117 15.29 -8.54 -5.58
CA ILE A 117 16.35 -7.54 -5.53
C ILE A 117 16.38 -6.76 -6.84
N ARG A 118 16.71 -5.47 -6.78
CA ARG A 118 16.87 -4.64 -7.99
C ARG A 118 17.96 -5.23 -8.89
N ASN A 119 17.68 -5.38 -10.18
CA ASN A 119 18.68 -5.82 -11.13
C ASN A 119 19.81 -4.77 -11.24
N PRO A 120 21.10 -5.14 -11.03
CA PRO A 120 22.22 -4.20 -11.16
C PRO A 120 22.37 -3.55 -12.54
N ALA A 121 21.84 -4.19 -13.60
CA ALA A 121 21.80 -3.60 -14.95
C ALA A 121 20.89 -2.36 -15.02
N ARG A 122 19.93 -2.23 -14.09
CA ARG A 122 19.06 -1.06 -13.98
C ARG A 122 19.76 0.07 -13.21
N THR A 123 20.38 1.00 -13.93
CA THR A 123 21.04 2.17 -13.33
C THR A 123 20.05 3.20 -12.77
N ASN A 124 18.85 3.32 -13.36
CA ASN A 124 17.81 4.24 -12.87
C ASN A 124 17.03 3.61 -11.69
N PRO A 125 17.09 4.19 -10.47
CA PRO A 125 16.42 3.64 -9.29
C PRO A 125 14.89 3.67 -9.38
N SER A 126 14.31 4.50 -10.25
CA SER A 126 12.87 4.58 -10.45
C SER A 126 12.34 3.46 -11.34
N ASN A 127 11.17 2.94 -10.98
CA ASN A 127 10.39 2.04 -11.86
C ASN A 127 9.86 2.83 -13.06
N PRO A 128 9.77 2.19 -14.25
CA PRO A 128 8.99 2.75 -15.34
C PRO A 128 7.51 2.84 -14.94
N SER A 129 6.81 3.83 -15.47
CA SER A 129 5.34 3.89 -15.36
C SER A 129 4.74 2.91 -16.36
N ILE A 130 3.89 2.01 -15.87
CA ILE A 130 3.19 1.01 -16.70
C ILE A 130 1.70 1.16 -16.46
N GLU A 131 0.96 1.39 -17.53
CA GLU A 131 -0.49 1.39 -17.53
C GLU A 131 -0.97 0.32 -18.53
N LEU A 132 -1.74 -0.65 -18.05
CA LEU A 132 -2.30 -1.71 -18.87
C LEU A 132 -3.81 -1.51 -18.98
N GLY A 133 -4.35 -1.76 -20.17
CA GLY A 133 -5.79 -1.65 -20.43
C GLY A 133 -6.63 -2.62 -19.57
N PRO A 134 -7.96 -2.42 -19.51
CA PRO A 134 -8.87 -3.24 -18.70
C PRO A 134 -8.81 -4.74 -19.04
N GLU A 135 -8.37 -5.09 -20.25
CA GLU A 135 -8.16 -6.44 -20.75
C GLU A 135 -7.10 -7.21 -19.95
N PHE A 136 -6.18 -6.49 -19.29
CA PHE A 136 -5.14 -7.03 -18.42
C PHE A 136 -5.52 -6.99 -16.94
N LYS A 137 -6.68 -6.43 -16.56
CA LYS A 137 -7.05 -6.25 -15.15
C LYS A 137 -7.09 -7.55 -14.35
N LYS A 138 -7.55 -8.64 -14.98
CA LYS A 138 -7.57 -9.98 -14.38
C LYS A 138 -6.23 -10.68 -14.62
N VAL A 139 -5.68 -11.28 -13.56
CA VAL A 139 -4.39 -12.01 -13.62
C VAL A 139 -4.39 -13.08 -14.72
N ALA A 140 -5.47 -13.86 -14.87
CA ALA A 140 -5.55 -14.88 -15.92
C ALA A 140 -5.40 -14.29 -17.34
N ASN A 141 -6.06 -13.17 -17.62
CA ASN A 141 -5.96 -12.50 -18.92
C ASN A 141 -4.59 -11.88 -19.13
N PHE A 142 -4.02 -11.26 -18.08
CA PHE A 142 -2.68 -10.71 -18.10
C PHE A 142 -1.64 -11.78 -18.49
N LEU A 143 -1.66 -12.93 -17.81
CA LEU A 143 -0.74 -14.04 -18.08
C LEU A 143 -0.95 -14.63 -19.48
N ALA A 144 -2.20 -14.78 -19.93
CA ALA A 144 -2.50 -15.31 -21.27
C ALA A 144 -2.03 -14.37 -22.41
N ARG A 145 -1.91 -13.07 -22.15
CA ARG A 145 -1.53 -12.06 -23.14
C ARG A 145 -0.02 -11.85 -23.26
N PHE A 146 0.76 -12.21 -22.23
CA PHE A 146 2.21 -12.21 -22.28
C PHE A 146 2.74 -13.64 -22.45
N LYS A 147 3.07 -14.02 -23.70
CA LYS A 147 3.69 -15.33 -24.00
C LYS A 147 4.99 -15.54 -23.20
N SER A 148 5.73 -14.46 -23.00
CA SER A 148 6.85 -14.34 -22.07
C SER A 148 6.83 -12.92 -21.48
N ILE A 149 7.37 -12.75 -20.28
CA ILE A 149 7.53 -11.42 -19.69
C ILE A 149 8.58 -10.64 -20.51
N PRO A 150 8.26 -9.43 -21.01
CA PRO A 150 9.21 -8.63 -21.77
C PRO A 150 10.33 -8.10 -20.87
N SER A 151 11.51 -7.91 -21.48
CA SER A 151 12.60 -7.15 -20.86
C SER A 151 12.22 -5.68 -20.78
N ILE A 152 12.36 -5.09 -19.59
CA ILE A 152 12.08 -3.67 -19.31
C ILE A 152 13.11 -3.05 -18.34
N VAL A 153 14.28 -3.70 -18.21
CA VAL A 153 15.43 -3.22 -17.43
C VAL A 153 16.00 -1.92 -18.00
#